data_AF-M1X272-F1
#
_entry.id   AF-M1X272-F1
#
_cell.length_a   1.000
_cell.length_b   1.000
_cell.length_c   1.000
_cell.angle_alpha   90.00
_cell.angle_beta   90.00
_cell.angle_gamma   90.00
#
_symmetry.space_group_name_H-M   'P 1'
#
loop_
_entity.id
_entity.type
_entity.pdbx_description
1 polymer ?
#
loop_
_entity_poly.entity_id
_entity_poly.type
_entity_poly.pdbx_seq_one_letter_code
_entity_poly.pdbx_strand_id
1 'polypeptide(L)'
;MLRTPYNYDRNAVSQDTALVCSEDTLTQQNFKEDADLNIMLRKYGVAPVSEPNWEEVDFSNIGSYHDAMNAIVAAQEQFDALPAEERVKHDNDPGKFMDYWNQRIVEAEKAKIAEAKAAKKAEANSSVDPTPVVDADKEPTE
;
A
#
# COMPACT_ATOMS: atom_id res chain seq x y z
N MET A 1 -35.48 14.63 -31.45
CA MET A 1 -34.18 14.39 -32.14
C MET A 1 -33.21 13.84 -31.11
N LEU A 2 -32.45 12.78 -31.42
CA LEU A 2 -31.58 12.09 -30.46
C LEU A 2 -30.23 12.83 -30.32
N ARG A 3 -29.82 13.17 -29.09
CA ARG A 3 -28.54 13.85 -28.81
C ARG A 3 -27.42 12.80 -28.78
N THR A 4 -26.57 12.78 -29.81
CA THR A 4 -25.45 11.83 -29.95
C THR A 4 -24.10 12.57 -30.00
N PRO A 5 -22.96 11.92 -29.67
CA PRO A 5 -21.65 12.58 -29.54
C PRO A 5 -21.16 13.35 -30.78
N TYR A 6 -21.61 12.96 -31.98
CA TYR A 6 -21.21 13.57 -33.25
C TYR A 6 -22.22 14.58 -33.81
N ASN A 7 -23.35 14.77 -33.13
CA ASN A 7 -24.44 15.66 -33.55
C ASN A 7 -24.87 16.63 -32.42
N TYR A 8 -24.17 16.62 -31.29
CA TYR A 8 -24.51 17.42 -30.13
C TYR A 8 -23.26 17.80 -29.36
N ASP A 9 -22.91 19.08 -29.41
CA ASP A 9 -21.82 19.63 -28.60
C ASP A 9 -22.33 19.89 -27.18
N ARG A 10 -21.89 19.03 -26.25
CA ARG A 10 -22.25 19.13 -24.83
C ARG A 10 -21.66 20.37 -24.17
N ASN A 11 -20.49 20.83 -24.61
CA ASN A 11 -19.83 21.99 -24.03
C ASN A 11 -20.52 23.29 -24.44
N ALA A 12 -20.88 23.40 -25.73
CA ALA A 12 -21.63 24.56 -26.23
C ALA A 12 -22.98 24.71 -25.51
N VAL A 13 -23.76 23.63 -25.40
CA VAL A 13 -25.05 23.72 -24.69
C VAL A 13 -24.88 23.96 -23.20
N SER A 14 -23.81 23.43 -22.60
CA SER A 14 -23.49 23.74 -21.20
C SER A 14 -23.23 25.24 -21.00
N GLN A 15 -22.55 25.91 -21.93
CA GLN A 15 -22.32 27.35 -21.84
C GLN A 15 -23.60 28.15 -22.09
N ASP A 16 -24.38 27.77 -23.11
CA ASP A 16 -25.63 28.47 -23.47
C ASP A 16 -26.71 28.35 -22.39
N THR A 17 -26.71 27.24 -21.63
CA THR A 17 -27.69 26.99 -20.56
C THR A 17 -27.15 27.27 -19.18
N ALA A 18 -25.88 27.65 -19.05
CA ALA A 18 -25.29 27.97 -17.76
C ALA A 18 -25.99 29.19 -17.16
N LEU A 19 -26.34 29.08 -15.87
CA LEU A 19 -26.76 30.23 -15.09
C LEU A 19 -25.51 31.07 -14.76
N VAL A 20 -25.39 32.23 -15.39
CA VAL A 20 -24.35 33.22 -15.09
C VAL A 20 -24.98 34.33 -14.27
N CYS A 21 -24.66 34.37 -12.97
CA CYS A 21 -25.08 35.47 -12.10
C CYS A 21 -24.08 36.62 -12.22
N SER A 22 -24.33 37.53 -13.17
CA SER A 22 -23.48 38.72 -13.42
C SER A 22 -23.77 39.91 -12.49
N GLU A 23 -24.78 39.78 -11.64
CA GLU A 23 -25.13 40.80 -10.64
C GLU A 23 -24.11 40.82 -9.49
N ASP A 24 -24.00 41.97 -8.82
CA ASP A 24 -23.14 42.09 -7.64
C ASP A 24 -23.57 41.08 -6.56
N THR A 25 -22.59 40.37 -6.04
CA THR A 25 -22.80 39.33 -5.03
C THR A 25 -23.33 39.93 -3.73
N LEU A 26 -24.46 39.38 -3.26
CA LEU A 26 -25.07 39.71 -1.97
C LEU A 26 -24.40 39.01 -0.77
N THR A 27 -23.42 38.14 -1.01
CA THR A 27 -22.75 37.40 0.06
C THR A 27 -21.70 38.27 0.74
N GLN A 28 -21.58 38.14 2.06
CA GLN A 28 -20.55 38.82 2.83
C GLN A 28 -19.15 38.29 2.45
N GLN A 29 -18.43 39.03 1.60
CA GLN A 29 -17.15 38.60 1.00
C GLN A 29 -15.98 38.53 1.98
N ASN A 30 -16.10 39.18 3.15
CA ASN A 30 -15.09 39.13 4.22
C ASN A 30 -14.85 37.71 4.76
N PHE A 31 -15.82 36.79 4.64
CA PHE A 31 -15.67 35.39 5.05
C PHE A 31 -15.10 34.48 3.95
N LYS A 32 -14.70 35.03 2.80
CA LYS A 32 -14.18 34.24 1.68
C LYS A 32 -13.02 33.34 2.09
N GLU A 33 -12.10 33.85 2.90
CA GLU A 33 -10.93 33.08 3.33
C GLU A 33 -11.29 31.97 4.31
N ASP A 34 -12.24 32.22 5.22
CA ASP A 34 -12.72 31.21 6.16
C ASP A 34 -13.59 30.15 5.49
N ALA A 35 -14.20 30.45 4.33
CA ALA A 35 -15.00 29.53 3.53
C ALA A 35 -14.22 28.78 2.43
N ASP A 36 -12.95 29.14 2.19
CA ASP A 36 -12.11 28.44 1.21
C ASP A 36 -11.51 27.16 1.81
N LEU A 37 -11.90 26.01 1.25
CA LEU A 37 -11.44 24.69 1.68
C LEU A 37 -9.90 24.58 1.71
N ASN A 38 -9.21 25.22 0.77
CA ASN A 38 -7.74 25.18 0.73
C ASN A 38 -7.10 25.96 1.88
N ILE A 39 -7.77 27.01 2.37
CA ILE A 39 -7.32 27.79 3.52
C ILE A 39 -7.67 27.03 4.80
N MET A 40 -8.87 26.44 4.88
CA MET A 40 -9.25 25.57 6.01
C MET A 40 -8.27 24.41 6.18
N LEU A 41 -7.92 23.73 5.09
CA LEU A 41 -6.97 22.61 5.12
C LEU A 41 -5.59 23.03 5.62
N ARG A 42 -5.11 24.23 5.23
CA ARG A 42 -3.84 24.79 5.71
C ARG A 42 -3.89 25.22 7.18
N LYS A 43 -5.03 25.76 7.64
CA LYS A 43 -5.20 26.35 8.98
C LYS A 43 -5.51 25.29 10.05
N TYR A 44 -6.36 24.33 9.72
CA TYR A 44 -6.82 23.29 10.65
C TYR A 44 -6.13 21.95 10.42
N GLY A 45 -5.39 21.79 9.32
CA GLY A 45 -4.79 20.52 8.94
C GLY A 45 -5.84 19.50 8.51
N VAL A 46 -5.36 18.32 8.12
CA VAL A 46 -6.18 17.11 8.07
C VAL A 46 -6.23 16.57 9.50
N ALA A 47 -7.41 16.12 9.96
CA ALA A 47 -7.52 15.43 11.24
C ALA A 47 -6.43 14.35 11.36
N PRO A 48 -5.78 14.19 12.53
CA PRO A 48 -4.76 13.17 12.70
C PRO A 48 -5.36 11.83 12.30
N VAL A 49 -4.73 11.18 11.33
CA VAL A 49 -5.06 9.81 10.96
C VAL A 49 -4.77 8.98 12.19
N SER A 50 -5.81 8.42 12.80
CA SER A 50 -5.66 7.45 13.90
C SER A 50 -4.73 6.35 13.38
N GLU A 51 -3.73 5.98 14.16
CA GLU A 51 -2.91 4.81 13.80
C GLU A 51 -3.85 3.63 13.61
N PRO A 52 -3.91 3.04 12.40
CA PRO A 52 -4.81 1.93 12.15
C PRO A 52 -4.37 0.76 13.02
N ASN A 53 -5.26 0.27 13.87
CA ASN A 53 -5.08 -1.00 14.58
C ASN A 53 -5.42 -2.12 13.61
N TRP A 54 -4.41 -2.61 12.87
CA TRP A 54 -4.56 -3.71 11.94
C TRP A 54 -4.74 -5.02 12.72
N GLU A 55 -5.92 -5.61 12.59
CA GLU A 55 -6.20 -6.91 13.19
C GLU A 55 -6.38 -7.94 12.07
N GLU A 56 -5.58 -9.00 12.12
CA GLU A 56 -5.76 -10.15 11.25
C GLU A 56 -6.91 -11.00 11.80
N VAL A 57 -8.01 -11.06 11.07
CA VAL A 57 -9.20 -11.80 11.49
C VAL A 57 -9.14 -13.23 10.95
N ASP A 58 -9.14 -14.21 11.86
CA ASP A 58 -9.30 -15.62 11.49
C ASP A 58 -10.77 -15.97 11.23
N PHE A 59 -11.09 -16.25 9.97
CA PHE A 59 -12.44 -16.64 9.55
C PHE A 59 -12.76 -18.12 9.80
N SER A 60 -11.78 -18.93 10.24
CA SER A 60 -11.96 -20.37 10.46
C SER A 60 -12.91 -20.68 11.63
N ASN A 61 -13.07 -19.75 12.57
CA ASN A 61 -13.83 -19.92 13.80
C ASN A 61 -14.93 -18.85 14.00
N ILE A 62 -15.33 -18.18 12.92
CA ILE A 62 -16.31 -17.09 12.98
C ILE A 62 -17.71 -17.65 13.24
N GLY A 63 -18.41 -17.05 14.21
CA GLY A 63 -19.68 -17.57 14.70
C GLY A 63 -20.81 -17.47 13.66
N SER A 64 -21.17 -16.25 13.28
CA SER A 64 -22.28 -15.99 12.34
C SER A 64 -21.83 -15.26 11.07
N TYR A 65 -22.64 -15.36 10.02
CA TYR A 65 -22.45 -14.58 8.78
C TYR A 65 -22.41 -13.07 9.05
N HIS A 66 -23.17 -12.60 10.03
CA HIS A 66 -23.18 -11.18 10.39
C HIS A 66 -21.84 -10.73 10.97
N ASP A 67 -21.22 -11.55 11.82
CA ASP A 67 -19.89 -11.28 12.38
C ASP A 67 -18.83 -11.24 11.29
N ALA A 68 -18.94 -12.15 10.30
CA ALA A 68 -18.07 -12.14 9.13
C ALA A 68 -18.21 -10.84 8.31
N MET A 69 -19.44 -10.37 8.09
CA MET A 69 -19.67 -9.13 7.35
C MET A 69 -19.15 -7.91 8.13
N ASN A 70 -19.31 -7.89 9.45
CA ASN A 70 -18.79 -6.83 10.29
C ASN A 70 -17.26 -6.77 10.24
N ALA A 71 -16.59 -7.93 10.24
CA ALA A 71 -15.13 -8.00 10.08
C ALA A 71 -14.66 -7.46 8.71
N ILE A 72 -15.37 -7.76 7.63
CA ILE A 72 -15.05 -7.24 6.29
C ILE A 72 -15.21 -5.73 6.23
N VAL A 73 -16.29 -5.19 6.80
CA VAL A 73 -16.51 -3.74 6.87
C VAL A 73 -15.41 -3.05 7.67
N ALA A 74 -15.04 -3.61 8.82
CA ALA A 74 -13.94 -3.09 9.64
C ALA A 74 -12.61 -3.05 8.87
N ALA A 75 -12.29 -4.11 8.11
CA ALA A 75 -11.09 -4.15 7.28
C ALA A 75 -11.10 -3.07 6.17
N GLN A 76 -12.26 -2.83 5.56
CA GLN A 76 -12.42 -1.75 4.57
C GLN A 76 -12.23 -0.36 5.21
N GLU A 77 -12.83 -0.12 6.37
CA GLU A 77 -12.68 1.14 7.10
C GLU A 77 -11.24 1.41 7.50
N GLN A 78 -10.47 0.38 7.88
CA GLN A 78 -9.04 0.49 8.17
C GLN A 78 -8.24 0.90 6.93
N PHE A 79 -8.56 0.35 5.76
CA PHE A 79 -7.94 0.78 4.51
C PHE A 79 -8.31 2.22 4.16
N ASP A 80 -9.57 2.61 4.33
CA ASP A 80 -10.05 3.96 4.01
C ASP A 80 -9.46 5.03 4.95
N ALA A 81 -9.12 4.65 6.18
CA ALA A 81 -8.40 5.50 7.13
C ALA A 81 -6.97 5.83 6.68
N LEU A 82 -6.38 5.09 5.73
CA LEU A 82 -5.05 5.39 5.20
C LEU A 82 -5.01 6.77 4.52
N PRO A 83 -3.83 7.44 4.55
CA PRO A 83 -3.61 8.66 3.79
C PRO A 83 -3.97 8.48 2.31
N ALA A 84 -4.58 9.52 1.72
CA ALA A 84 -5.01 9.48 0.32
C ALA A 84 -3.85 9.19 -0.64
N GLU A 85 -2.64 9.65 -0.33
CA GLU A 85 -1.45 9.38 -1.13
C GLU A 85 -1.13 7.88 -1.22
N GLU A 86 -1.27 7.14 -0.12
CA GLU A 86 -1.05 5.68 -0.13
C GLU A 86 -2.17 4.97 -0.89
N ARG A 87 -3.44 5.37 -0.69
CA ARG A 87 -4.56 4.76 -1.43
C ARG A 87 -4.43 4.94 -2.93
N VAL A 88 -3.99 6.12 -3.40
CA VAL A 88 -3.79 6.40 -4.84
C VAL A 88 -2.68 5.52 -5.44
N LYS A 89 -1.59 5.23 -4.71
CA LYS A 89 -0.51 4.35 -5.20
C LYS A 89 -1.02 2.94 -5.53
N HIS A 90 -2.07 2.50 -4.86
CA HIS A 90 -2.68 1.18 -5.04
C HIS A 90 -4.03 1.25 -5.76
N ASP A 91 -4.31 2.30 -6.53
CA ASP A 91 -5.55 2.45 -7.31
C ASP A 91 -6.83 2.39 -6.45
N ASN A 92 -6.71 2.83 -5.19
CA ASN A 92 -7.75 2.77 -4.16
C ASN A 92 -8.34 1.36 -3.97
N ASP A 93 -7.52 0.33 -4.20
CA ASP A 93 -7.90 -1.08 -4.08
C ASP A 93 -7.15 -1.75 -2.90
N PRO A 94 -7.87 -2.22 -1.85
CA PRO A 94 -7.26 -2.86 -0.68
C PRO A 94 -6.57 -4.20 -1.03
N GLY A 95 -7.04 -4.92 -2.05
CA GLY A 95 -6.43 -6.18 -2.49
C GLY A 95 -5.03 -5.95 -3.07
N LYS A 96 -4.90 -4.94 -3.94
CA LYS A 96 -3.60 -4.55 -4.52
C LYS A 96 -2.63 -4.04 -3.46
N PHE A 97 -3.13 -3.36 -2.44
CA PHE A 97 -2.33 -2.93 -1.29
C PHE A 97 -1.76 -4.13 -0.52
N MET A 98 -2.60 -5.13 -0.22
CA MET A 98 -2.15 -6.31 0.53
C MET A 98 -1.20 -7.20 -0.28
N ASP A 99 -1.46 -7.37 -1.58
CA ASP A 99 -0.58 -8.12 -2.49
C ASP A 99 0.83 -7.53 -2.53
N TYR A 100 0.92 -6.19 -2.55
CA TYR A 100 2.20 -5.48 -2.51
C TYR A 100 2.99 -5.81 -1.23
N TRP A 101 2.34 -5.80 -0.07
CA TRP A 101 3.00 -6.15 1.20
C TRP A 101 3.39 -7.62 1.28
N ASN A 102 2.52 -8.52 0.84
CA ASN A 102 2.80 -9.96 0.81
C ASN A 102 4.03 -10.28 -0.04
N GLN A 103 4.16 -9.65 -1.21
CA GLN A 103 5.35 -9.81 -2.07
C GLN A 103 6.63 -9.36 -1.35
N ARG A 104 6.60 -8.22 -0.66
CA ARG A 104 7.77 -7.72 0.08
C ARG A 104 8.18 -8.63 1.24
N ILE A 105 7.22 -9.20 1.97
CA ILE A 105 7.50 -10.15 3.04
C ILE A 105 8.22 -11.39 2.47
N VAL A 106 7.67 -11.96 1.39
CA VAL A 106 8.26 -13.11 0.70
C VAL A 106 9.67 -12.81 0.18
N GLU A 107 9.89 -11.64 -0.39
CA GLU A 107 11.21 -11.20 -0.85
C GLU A 107 12.21 -11.04 0.31
N ALA A 108 11.79 -10.44 1.42
CA ALA A 108 12.61 -10.28 2.61
C ALA A 108 13.00 -11.64 3.23
N GLU A 109 12.07 -12.60 3.27
CA GLU A 109 12.37 -13.96 3.72
C GLU A 109 13.37 -14.66 2.79
N LYS A 110 13.19 -14.55 1.47
CA LYS A 110 14.14 -15.10 0.50
C LYS A 110 15.53 -14.50 0.67
N ALA A 111 15.63 -13.20 0.90
CA ALA A 111 16.90 -12.52 1.15
C ALA A 111 17.58 -13.07 2.42
N LYS A 112 16.85 -13.19 3.53
CA LYS A 112 17.36 -13.79 4.77
C LYS A 112 17.83 -15.23 4.57
N ILE A 113 17.08 -16.03 3.83
CA ILE A 113 17.45 -17.42 3.52
C ILE A 113 18.71 -17.46 2.64
N ALA A 114 18.84 -16.55 1.67
CA ALA A 114 20.02 -16.45 0.82
C ALA A 114 21.26 -16.04 1.62
N GLU A 115 21.14 -15.06 2.51
CA GLU A 115 22.22 -14.66 3.43
C GLU A 115 22.63 -15.80 4.36
N ALA A 116 21.66 -16.51 4.96
CA ALA A 116 21.94 -17.67 5.79
C ALA A 116 22.61 -18.82 5.01
N LYS A 117 22.23 -19.05 3.75
CA LYS A 117 22.89 -20.01 2.88
C LYS A 117 24.31 -19.58 2.49
N ALA A 118 24.53 -18.28 2.27
CA ALA A 118 25.86 -17.73 1.99
C ALA A 118 26.79 -17.86 3.21
N ALA A 119 26.29 -17.59 4.41
CA ALA A 119 27.02 -17.78 5.67
C ALA A 119 27.41 -19.25 5.88
N LYS A 120 26.47 -20.20 5.69
CA LYS A 120 26.79 -21.64 5.78
C LYS A 120 27.77 -22.13 4.70
N LYS A 121 27.74 -21.54 3.50
CA LYS A 121 28.70 -21.88 2.43
C LYS A 121 30.10 -21.32 2.72
N ALA A 122 30.19 -20.17 3.39
CA ALA A 122 31.47 -19.62 3.84
C ALA A 122 32.11 -20.46 4.97
N GLU A 123 31.30 -20.99 5.89
CA GLU A 123 31.76 -21.93 6.93
C GLU A 123 32.16 -23.30 6.38
N ALA A 124 31.51 -23.79 5.32
CA ALA A 124 31.86 -25.05 4.67
C ALA A 124 33.16 -24.98 3.84
N ASN A 125 33.53 -23.79 3.34
CA ASN A 125 34.74 -23.60 2.53
C ASN A 125 36.01 -23.32 3.34
N SER A 126 35.93 -23.15 4.67
CA SER A 126 37.11 -22.99 5.54
C SER A 126 37.62 -24.31 6.13
N SER A 127 36.97 -25.44 5.83
CA SER A 127 37.36 -26.78 6.30
C SER A 127 37.73 -27.70 5.13
N VAL A 128 38.79 -27.36 4.41
CA VAL A 128 39.54 -28.35 3.61
C VAL A 128 41.03 -27.97 3.61
N ASP A 129 41.77 -28.46 4.61
CA ASP A 129 43.24 -28.58 4.54
C ASP A 129 43.57 -29.89 3.80
N PRO A 130 44.34 -29.88 2.69
CA PRO A 130 44.91 -31.08 2.12
C PRO A 130 46.34 -31.22 2.63
N THR A 131 46.61 -32.17 3.52
CA THR A 131 47.98 -32.58 3.85
C THR A 131 48.23 -33.97 3.27
N PRO A 132 49.36 -34.19 2.54
CA PRO A 132 49.52 -35.29 1.61
C PRO A 132 49.94 -36.57 2.33
N VAL A 133 49.51 -37.71 1.77
CA VAL A 133 50.01 -39.05 2.07
C VAL A 133 51.53 -39.10 1.88
N VAL A 134 52.25 -39.43 2.95
CA VAL A 134 53.67 -39.82 2.90
C VAL A 134 53.75 -41.34 3.00
N ASP A 135 54.06 -41.99 1.89
CA ASP A 135 54.54 -43.36 1.84
C ASP A 135 55.91 -43.45 2.54
N ALA A 136 56.06 -44.38 3.49
CA ALA A 136 57.36 -44.76 4.03
C ALA A 136 57.33 -46.22 4.52
N ASP A 137 57.26 -47.15 3.58
CA ASP A 137 57.83 -48.49 3.76
C ASP A 137 59.36 -48.37 3.85
N LYS A 138 59.94 -48.62 5.03
CA LYS A 138 61.29 -49.22 5.16
C LYS A 138 61.55 -49.73 6.59
N GLU A 139 61.46 -51.06 6.76
CA GLU A 139 62.15 -51.75 7.85
C GLU A 139 63.67 -51.58 7.73
N PRO A 140 64.38 -51.57 8.86
CA PRO A 140 65.62 -52.32 8.94
C PRO A 140 65.67 -53.22 10.19
N THR A 141 65.86 -54.51 9.93
CA THR A 141 66.75 -55.46 10.64
C THR A 141 67.24 -55.10 12.04
N GLU A 142 66.92 -55.98 13.00
CA GLU A 142 67.90 -56.72 13.80
C GLU A 142 67.35 -58.12 14.16
#